data_AF-A0A0R3UPP7-F1
#
_entry.id   AF-A0A0R3UPP7-F1
#
_cell.length_a   1.000
_cell.length_b   1.000
_cell.length_c   1.000
_cell.angle_alpha   90.00
_cell.angle_beta   90.00
_cell.angle_gamma   90.00
#
_symmetry.space_group_name_H-M   'P 1'
#
loop_
_entity.id
_entity.type
_entity.pdbx_description
1 polymer ?
#
loop_
_entity_poly.entity_id
_entity_poly.type
_entity_poly.pdbx_seq_one_letter_code
_entity_poly.pdbx_strand_id
1 'polypeptide(L)'
;MDSLLRRSTKQYTEAELENKIAASINLFKYVEEKDIFKQYYQRNLCYRLLFGSSTLLELEESTINQLNAVCGYEFTSKFQRMFNDIQLADGLNANFQSYLREKNLAFPFAHHCHVLTLILTIR
;
A
#
# COMPACT_ATOMS: atom_id res chain seq x y z
N MET A 1 -1.34 -14.91 -0.29
CA MET A 1 -1.64 -13.57 0.24
C MET A 1 -1.77 -12.53 -0.86
N ASP A 2 -0.74 -12.27 -1.67
CA ASP A 2 -0.82 -11.25 -2.75
C ASP A 2 -1.97 -11.50 -3.76
N SER A 3 -2.24 -12.76 -4.11
CA SER A 3 -3.39 -13.11 -4.96
C SER A 3 -4.75 -12.72 -4.37
N LEU A 4 -4.89 -12.78 -3.03
CA LEU A 4 -6.09 -12.34 -2.31
C LEU A 4 -6.22 -10.82 -2.39
N LEU A 5 -5.12 -10.08 -2.31
CA LEU A 5 -5.13 -8.61 -2.38
C LEU A 5 -5.29 -8.06 -3.80
N ARG A 6 -4.97 -8.83 -4.85
CA ARG A 6 -5.04 -8.37 -6.25
C ARG A 6 -6.38 -8.55 -6.97
N ARG A 7 -7.15 -9.61 -6.68
CA ARG A 7 -8.22 -10.10 -7.59
C ARG A 7 -9.59 -10.32 -6.97
N SER A 8 -9.76 -10.07 -5.68
CA SER A 8 -10.82 -10.67 -4.88
C SER A 8 -12.15 -9.92 -4.84
N THR A 9 -12.23 -8.64 -5.22
CA THR A 9 -13.48 -7.86 -5.11
C THR A 9 -14.64 -8.40 -5.97
N LYS A 10 -14.37 -9.32 -6.92
CA LYS A 10 -15.40 -10.00 -7.73
C LYS A 10 -15.78 -11.40 -7.24
N GLN A 11 -15.00 -12.01 -6.34
CA GLN A 11 -15.19 -13.42 -5.93
C GLN A 11 -15.48 -13.57 -4.43
N TYR A 12 -15.05 -12.61 -3.61
CA TYR A 12 -15.21 -12.65 -2.16
C TYR A 12 -15.80 -11.34 -1.67
N THR A 13 -16.62 -11.43 -0.64
CA THR A 13 -17.01 -10.25 0.13
C THR A 13 -15.79 -9.71 0.89
N GLU A 14 -15.84 -8.44 1.27
CA GLU A 14 -14.78 -7.80 2.05
C GLU A 14 -14.49 -8.55 3.35
N ALA A 15 -15.54 -8.95 4.09
CA ALA A 15 -15.40 -9.72 5.32
C ALA A 15 -14.75 -11.11 5.10
N GLU A 16 -15.09 -11.81 4.02
CA GLU A 16 -14.42 -13.08 3.68
C GLU A 16 -12.95 -12.89 3.34
N LEU A 17 -12.63 -11.78 2.67
CA LEU A 17 -11.28 -11.44 2.28
C LEU A 17 -10.42 -11.12 3.51
N GLU A 18 -10.91 -10.29 4.43
CA GLU A 18 -10.25 -10.00 5.70
C GLU A 18 -10.00 -11.29 6.51
N ASN A 19 -11.01 -12.16 6.61
CA ASN A 19 -10.87 -13.44 7.32
C ASN A 19 -9.79 -14.33 6.69
N LYS A 20 -9.72 -14.41 5.36
CA LYS A 20 -8.67 -15.18 4.66
C LYS A 20 -7.27 -14.57 4.84
N ILE A 21 -7.18 -13.24 4.87
CA ILE A 21 -5.93 -12.53 5.14
C ILE A 21 -5.48 -12.79 6.58
N ALA A 22 -6.37 -12.65 7.57
CA ALA A 22 -6.08 -12.93 8.97
C ALA A 22 -5.63 -14.38 9.18
N ALA A 23 -6.30 -15.35 8.54
CA ALA A 23 -5.87 -16.75 8.56
C ALA A 23 -4.47 -16.95 7.95
N SER A 24 -4.18 -16.27 6.83
CA SER A 24 -2.86 -16.31 6.19
C SER A 24 -1.77 -15.72 7.09
N ILE A 25 -2.04 -14.61 7.78
CA ILE A 25 -1.12 -13.98 8.74
C ILE A 25 -0.91 -14.86 9.97
N ASN A 26 -1.95 -15.55 10.43
CA ASN A 26 -1.81 -16.52 11.52
C ASN A 26 -0.90 -17.69 11.14
N LEU A 27 -1.02 -18.21 9.92
CA LEU A 27 -0.10 -19.24 9.42
C LEU A 27 1.32 -18.69 9.26
N PHE A 28 1.47 -17.43 8.87
CA PHE A 28 2.78 -16.77 8.74
C PHE A 28 3.57 -16.73 10.06
N LYS A 29 2.91 -16.82 11.23
CA LYS A 29 3.58 -16.92 12.54
C LYS A 29 4.56 -18.09 12.64
N TYR A 30 4.28 -19.18 11.91
CA TYR A 30 5.07 -20.41 11.92
C TYR A 30 6.20 -20.42 10.86
N VAL A 31 6.31 -19.37 10.04
CA VAL A 31 7.38 -19.25 9.04
C VAL A 31 8.61 -18.62 9.68
N GLU A 32 9.75 -19.29 9.58
CA GLU A 32 11.03 -18.83 10.14
C GLU A 32 11.68 -17.74 9.28
N GLU A 33 11.67 -17.90 7.95
CA GLU A 33 12.31 -16.98 6.99
C GLU A 33 11.42 -15.76 6.66
N LYS A 34 11.17 -14.92 7.67
CA LYS A 34 10.29 -13.74 7.55
C LYS A 34 10.84 -12.64 6.63
N ASP A 35 12.16 -12.56 6.45
CA ASP A 35 12.80 -11.52 5.63
C ASP A 35 12.51 -11.68 4.13
N ILE A 36 12.45 -12.93 3.66
CA ILE A 36 12.06 -13.23 2.27
C ILE A 36 10.62 -12.77 2.05
N PHE A 37 9.70 -13.12 2.96
CA PHE A 37 8.33 -12.64 2.89
C PHE A 37 8.25 -11.11 2.90
N LYS A 38 9.02 -10.44 3.78
CA LYS A 38 9.08 -8.99 3.88
C LYS A 38 9.44 -8.36 2.53
N GLN A 39 10.47 -8.87 1.86
CA GLN A 39 10.91 -8.37 0.56
C GLN A 39 9.83 -8.51 -0.52
N TYR A 40 9.18 -9.68 -0.61
CA TYR A 40 8.11 -9.91 -1.57
C TYR A 40 6.86 -9.08 -1.28
N TYR A 41 6.47 -8.98 0.00
CA TYR A 41 5.33 -8.17 0.40
C TYR A 41 5.57 -6.69 0.10
N GLN A 42 6.75 -6.16 0.42
CA GLN A 42 7.12 -4.77 0.11
C GLN A 42 6.97 -4.45 -1.37
N ARG A 43 7.55 -5.30 -2.22
CA ARG A 43 7.51 -5.11 -3.67
C ARG A 43 6.08 -5.11 -4.18
N ASN A 44 5.29 -6.09 -3.76
CA ASN A 44 3.91 -6.22 -4.22
C ASN A 44 3.00 -5.10 -3.68
N LEU A 45 3.18 -4.69 -2.43
CA LEU A 45 2.50 -3.53 -1.84
C LEU A 45 2.78 -2.27 -2.66
N CYS A 46 4.04 -2.01 -3.04
CA CYS A 46 4.40 -0.87 -3.88
C CYS A 46 3.58 -0.81 -5.18
N TYR A 47 3.50 -1.93 -5.91
CA TYR A 47 2.71 -2.01 -7.13
C TYR A 47 1.21 -1.75 -6.87
N ARG A 48 0.65 -2.30 -5.80
CA ARG A 48 -0.78 -2.09 -5.48
C ARG A 48 -1.06 -0.67 -5.02
N LEU A 49 -0.14 -0.04 -4.32
CA LEU A 49 -0.25 1.37 -3.91
C LEU A 49 -0.18 2.34 -5.09
N LEU A 50 0.61 2.04 -6.12
CA LEU A 50 0.74 2.87 -7.31
C LEU A 50 -0.41 2.70 -8.31
N PHE A 51 -0.91 1.48 -8.48
CA PHE A 51 -1.82 1.12 -9.57
C PHE A 51 -3.18 0.58 -9.10
N GLY A 52 -3.40 0.50 -7.78
CA GLY A 52 -4.61 -0.05 -7.18
C GLY A 52 -5.77 0.94 -7.10
N SER A 53 -6.97 0.40 -6.90
CA SER A 53 -8.20 1.14 -6.60
C SER A 53 -8.21 1.66 -5.16
N SER A 54 -8.95 2.73 -4.88
CA SER A 54 -9.14 3.28 -3.53
C SER A 54 -9.69 2.26 -2.53
N THR A 55 -10.60 1.38 -2.97
CA THR A 55 -11.15 0.27 -2.17
C THR A 55 -10.08 -0.73 -1.71
N LEU A 56 -8.93 -0.80 -2.38
CA LEU A 56 -7.81 -1.63 -1.93
C LEU A 56 -7.02 -0.94 -0.82
N LEU A 57 -7.05 0.40 -0.70
CA LEU A 57 -6.25 1.12 0.28
C LEU A 57 -6.68 0.81 1.71
N GLU A 58 -7.99 0.78 1.99
CA GLU A 58 -8.53 0.42 3.31
C GLU A 58 -8.14 -1.01 3.71
N LEU A 59 -8.21 -1.94 2.74
CA LEU A 59 -7.78 -3.31 2.95
C LEU A 59 -6.26 -3.43 3.17
N GLU A 60 -5.45 -2.64 2.46
CA GLU A 60 -4.01 -2.59 2.68
C GLU A 60 -3.67 -2.06 4.08
N GLU A 61 -4.37 -1.02 4.54
CA GLU A 61 -4.21 -0.47 5.88
C GLU A 61 -4.51 -1.52 6.96
N SER A 62 -5.66 -2.18 6.86
CA SER A 62 -6.05 -3.29 7.74
C SER A 62 -4.98 -4.40 7.73
N THR A 63 -4.50 -4.78 6.55
CA THR A 63 -3.49 -5.84 6.39
C THR A 63 -2.14 -5.45 7.01
N ILE A 64 -1.68 -4.21 6.81
CA ILE A 64 -0.44 -3.69 7.41
C ILE A 64 -0.55 -3.67 8.93
N ASN A 65 -1.70 -3.27 9.47
CA ASN A 65 -1.96 -3.25 10.91
C ASN A 65 -1.96 -4.65 11.52
N GLN A 66 -2.57 -5.63 10.84
CA GLN A 66 -2.52 -7.03 11.27
C GLN A 66 -1.09 -7.60 11.25
N LEU A 67 -0.31 -7.30 10.22
CA LEU A 67 1.11 -7.67 10.16
C LEU A 67 1.92 -7.01 11.28
N ASN A 68 1.61 -5.75 11.62
CA ASN A 68 2.28 -5.02 12.69
C ASN A 68 1.98 -5.65 14.06
N ALA A 69 0.74 -6.04 14.32
CA ALA A 69 0.35 -6.71 15.55
C ALA A 69 1.06 -8.05 15.75
N VAL A 70 1.40 -8.76 14.66
CA VAL A 70 2.02 -10.08 14.72
C VAL A 70 3.54 -10.05 14.65
N CYS A 71 4.12 -9.15 13.87
CA CYS A 71 5.56 -9.11 13.58
C CYS A 71 6.28 -7.91 14.19
N GLY A 72 5.54 -6.96 14.76
CA GLY A 72 6.07 -5.75 15.36
C GLY A 72 6.40 -4.64 14.35
N TYR A 73 6.70 -3.47 14.91
CA TYR A 73 6.92 -2.23 14.16
C TYR A 73 8.15 -2.27 13.25
N GLU A 74 9.27 -2.85 13.69
CA GLU A 74 10.49 -2.94 12.87
C GLU A 74 10.25 -3.71 11.56
N PHE A 75 9.32 -4.67 11.60
CA PHE A 75 8.92 -5.44 10.43
C PHE A 75 8.12 -4.58 9.44
N THR A 76 7.14 -3.82 9.91
CA THR A 76 6.15 -3.11 9.07
C THR A 76 6.46 -1.64 8.81
N SER A 77 7.46 -1.06 9.48
CA SER A 77 7.83 0.36 9.39
C SER A 77 7.94 0.90 7.96
N LYS A 78 8.52 0.12 7.04
CA LYS A 78 8.62 0.48 5.61
C LYS A 78 7.26 0.47 4.92
N PHE A 79 6.38 -0.49 5.22
CA PHE A 79 5.05 -0.59 4.63
C PHE A 79 4.19 0.60 5.06
N GLN A 80 4.22 0.93 6.35
CA GLN A 80 3.51 2.09 6.90
C GLN A 80 3.98 3.40 6.26
N ARG A 81 5.30 3.57 6.08
CA ARG A 81 5.84 4.74 5.39
C ARG A 81 5.34 4.84 3.94
N MET A 82 5.43 3.74 3.18
CA MET A 82 4.94 3.70 1.80
C MET A 82 3.43 4.01 1.70
N PHE A 83 2.63 3.56 2.66
CA PHE A 83 1.21 3.84 2.71
C PHE A 83 0.93 5.33 2.98
N ASN A 84 1.60 5.90 4.00
CA ASN A 84 1.47 7.33 4.33
C ASN A 84 1.91 8.24 3.19
N ASP A 85 2.96 7.87 2.48
CA ASP A 85 3.47 8.58 1.30
C ASP A 85 2.39 8.74 0.21
N ILE A 86 1.61 7.69 -0.06
CA ILE A 86 0.49 7.75 -1.02
C ILE A 86 -0.61 8.69 -0.52
N GLN A 87 -0.99 8.59 0.75
CA GLN A 87 -2.04 9.45 1.31
C GLN A 87 -1.64 10.94 1.27
N LEU A 88 -0.37 11.25 1.51
CA LEU A 88 0.17 12.60 1.43
C LEU A 88 0.25 13.10 -0.03
N ALA A 89 0.59 12.22 -0.97
CA ALA A 89 0.69 12.57 -2.39
C ALA A 89 -0.62 13.13 -2.94
N ASP A 90 -1.77 12.58 -2.54
CA ASP A 90 -3.09 13.07 -2.97
C ASP A 90 -3.35 14.51 -2.52
N GLY A 91 -3.01 14.83 -1.27
CA GLY A 91 -3.11 16.20 -0.74
C GLY A 91 -2.16 17.18 -1.44
N LEU A 92 -0.93 16.75 -1.71
CA LEU A 92 0.06 17.55 -2.45
C LEU A 92 -0.41 17.82 -3.89
N ASN A 93 -0.96 16.82 -4.56
CA ASN A 93 -1.54 16.96 -5.90
C ASN A 93 -2.71 17.94 -5.90
N ALA A 94 -3.61 17.88 -4.92
CA ALA A 94 -4.73 18.82 -4.79
C ALA A 94 -4.27 20.27 -4.56
N ASN A 95 -3.24 20.45 -3.73
CA ASN A 95 -2.64 21.77 -3.48
C ASN A 95 -1.97 22.32 -4.74
N PHE A 96 -1.22 21.48 -5.46
CA PHE A 96 -0.56 21.87 -6.71
C PHE A 96 -1.57 22.26 -7.79
N GLN A 97 -2.65 21.49 -7.95
CA GLN A 97 -3.74 21.85 -8.88
C GLN A 97 -4.41 23.17 -8.50
N SER A 98 -4.59 23.43 -7.21
CA SER A 98 -5.13 24.71 -6.73
C SER A 98 -4.20 25.87 -7.04
N TYR A 99 -2.89 25.70 -6.85
CA TYR A 99 -1.88 26.69 -7.22
C TYR A 99 -1.87 26.99 -8.73
N LEU A 100 -1.91 25.95 -9.58
CA LEU A 100 -1.97 26.14 -11.04
C LEU A 100 -3.21 26.94 -11.47
N ARG A 101 -4.37 26.64 -10.85
CA ARG A 101 -5.61 27.40 -11.09
C ARG A 101 -5.49 28.85 -10.65
N GLU A 102 -4.93 29.12 -9.47
CA GLU A 102 -4.73 30.48 -8.96
C GLU A 102 -3.81 31.30 -9.90
N LYS A 103 -2.78 30.68 -10.44
CA LYS A 103 -1.80 31.33 -11.33
C LYS A 103 -2.19 31.31 -12.81
N ASN A 104 -3.37 30.78 -13.17
CA ASN A 104 -3.81 30.58 -14.56
C ASN A 104 -2.75 29.87 -15.44
N LEU A 105 -2.05 28.90 -14.86
CA LEU A 105 -1.03 28.12 -15.55
C LEU A 105 -1.67 26.83 -16.08
N ALA A 106 -1.66 26.66 -17.40
CA ALA A 106 -2.09 25.42 -18.04
C ALA A 106 -0.87 24.51 -18.26
N PHE A 107 -0.89 23.33 -17.66
CA PHE A 107 0.10 22.28 -17.93
C PHE A 107 -0.48 21.28 -18.95
N PRO A 108 0.21 21.02 -20.07
CA PRO A 108 -0.33 20.20 -21.16
C PRO A 108 -0.28 18.68 -20.90
N PHE A 109 0.19 18.25 -19.73
CA PHE A 109 0.33 16.83 -19.37
C PHE A 109 -0.50 16.50 -18.14
N ALA A 110 -1.08 15.30 -18.10
CA ALA A 110 -1.75 14.80 -16.90
C ALA A 110 -0.74 14.64 -15.75
N HIS A 111 -1.02 15.27 -14.60
CA HIS A 111 -0.20 15.14 -13.39
C HIS A 111 -0.70 13.97 -12.54
N HIS A 112 0.12 12.93 -12.42
CA HIS A 112 -0.01 11.89 -11.40
C HIS A 112 1.34 11.78 -10.68
N CYS A 113 1.61 12.72 -9.76
CA CYS A 113 2.81 12.64 -8.93
C CYS A 113 2.54 11.70 -7.77
N HIS A 114 3.08 10.48 -7.85
CA HIS A 114 3.16 9.60 -6.69
C HIS A 114 4.45 9.92 -5.94
N VAL A 115 4.34 10.66 -4.83
CA VAL A 115 5.47 10.91 -3.94
C VAL A 115 5.61 9.70 -3.03
N LEU A 116 6.16 8.61 -3.57
CA LEU A 116 6.67 7.54 -2.74
C LEU A 116 8.07 7.95 -2.31
N THR A 117 8.33 7.95 -1.00
CA THR A 117 9.70 7.88 -0.49
C THR A 117 10.24 6.51 -0.91
N LEU A 118 10.68 6.41 -2.17
CA LEU A 118 11.40 5.26 -2.70
C LEU A 118 12.72 5.21 -1.94
N ILE A 119 12.70 4.53 -0.79
CA ILE A 119 13.87 3.80 -0.33
C ILE A 119 13.97 2.56 -1.24
N LEU A 120 14.21 2.84 -2.53
CA LEU A 120 14.91 1.95 -3.43
C LEU A 120 16.37 1.98 -2.99
N THR A 121 16.66 1.40 -1.83
CA THR A 121 17.95 0.74 -1.67
C THR A 121 17.82 -0.60 -2.39
N ILE A 122 17.82 -0.54 -3.72
CA ILE A 122 18.35 -1.65 -4.52
C ILE A 122 19.86 -1.49 -4.41
N ARG A 123 20.42 -2.09 -3.36
CA ARG A 123 21.81 -2.54 -3.30
C ARG A 123 21.79 -3.93 -2.69
#